data_AF-A0A8D8BEK7-F1
#
_entry.id   AF-A0A8D8BEK7-F1
#
_cell.length_a   1.000
_cell.length_b   1.000
_cell.length_c   1.000
_cell.angle_alpha   90.00
_cell.angle_beta   90.00
_cell.angle_gamma   90.00
#
_symmetry.space_group_name_H-M   'P 1'
#
loop_
_entity.id
_entity.type
_entity.pdbx_description
1 polymer ?
#
loop_
_entity_poly.entity_id
_entity_poly.type
_entity_poly.pdbx_seq_one_letter_code
_entity_poly.pdbx_strand_id
1 'polypeptide(L)'
;RMITFWFCALMKCLARFVVLLGTVFLDAMSLEPSKVVDFRYEYQNCDDTMAKLVYPVEIPFRGQVPELAHRIVAERMDPIMKFLCADQQLLGTLERFVEQENESFYDERDEGLLEKLRTGQVDVDSVALDLERLYKDEILEYADRVGPSDEEIFAQSYHQLVHSTVLSEILAKEREYATTIAALTGSMAQQMQTMHTLHQEEIESKMKLLDISVTSENINHILAKQYGMQNMIRKQCESELESTKGHQ
;
A
#
# COMPACT_ATOMS: atom_id res chain seq x y z
N ARG A 1 -0.24 -23.68 -13.63
CA ARG A 1 0.15 -22.91 -12.42
C ARG A 1 -0.39 -21.48 -12.40
N MET A 2 -0.64 -20.80 -13.54
CA MET A 2 -1.31 -19.48 -13.54
C MET A 2 -2.83 -19.54 -13.28
N ILE A 3 -3.53 -20.56 -13.79
CA ILE A 3 -5.00 -20.68 -13.63
C ILE A 3 -5.41 -20.93 -12.17
N THR A 4 -4.60 -21.67 -11.41
CA THR A 4 -4.83 -21.94 -9.98
C THR A 4 -4.64 -20.70 -9.11
N PHE A 5 -3.80 -19.75 -9.54
CA PHE A 5 -3.58 -18.50 -8.80
C PHE A 5 -4.77 -17.54 -8.96
N TRP A 6 -5.31 -17.46 -10.18
CA TRP A 6 -6.51 -16.67 -10.47
C TRP A 6 -7.75 -17.21 -9.75
N PHE A 7 -7.94 -18.54 -9.72
CA PHE A 7 -9.06 -19.15 -9.00
C PHE A 7 -8.98 -18.93 -7.48
N CYS A 8 -7.78 -18.97 -6.91
CA CYS A 8 -7.57 -18.73 -5.49
C CYS A 8 -7.76 -17.25 -5.11
N ALA A 9 -7.40 -16.31 -6.00
CA ALA A 9 -7.68 -14.89 -5.81
C ALA A 9 -9.18 -14.59 -5.95
N LEU A 10 -9.88 -15.23 -6.89
CA LEU A 10 -11.31 -15.05 -7.10
C LEU A 10 -12.13 -15.61 -5.92
N MET A 11 -11.77 -16.79 -5.39
CA MET A 11 -12.44 -17.35 -4.21
C MET A 11 -12.16 -16.53 -2.94
N LYS A 12 -10.95 -15.94 -2.79
CA LYS A 12 -10.67 -15.04 -1.67
C LYS A 12 -11.42 -13.72 -1.78
N CYS A 13 -11.61 -13.20 -3.00
CA CYS A 13 -12.46 -12.04 -3.23
C CYS A 13 -13.93 -12.34 -2.96
N LEU A 14 -14.47 -13.47 -3.44
CA LEU A 14 -15.86 -13.89 -3.16
C LEU A 14 -16.11 -14.15 -1.67
N ALA A 15 -15.18 -14.82 -0.97
CA ALA A 15 -15.30 -15.04 0.46
C ALA A 15 -15.23 -13.73 1.26
N ARG A 16 -14.37 -12.77 0.86
CA ARG A 16 -14.36 -11.43 1.45
C ARG A 16 -15.58 -10.61 1.06
N PHE A 17 -16.14 -10.79 -0.13
CA PHE A 17 -17.34 -10.10 -0.58
C PHE A 17 -18.59 -10.57 0.17
N VAL A 18 -18.67 -11.86 0.53
CA VAL A 18 -19.74 -12.40 1.40
C VAL A 18 -19.60 -11.91 2.84
N VAL A 19 -18.37 -11.85 3.36
CA VAL A 19 -18.12 -11.28 4.70
C VAL A 19 -18.35 -9.77 4.72
N LEU A 20 -17.96 -9.04 3.66
CA LEU A 20 -18.23 -7.60 3.51
C LEU A 20 -19.71 -7.32 3.31
N LEU A 21 -20.43 -8.10 2.51
CA LEU A 21 -21.89 -7.99 2.41
C LEU A 21 -22.53 -8.22 3.78
N GLY A 22 -22.02 -9.15 4.59
CA GLY A 22 -22.46 -9.36 5.97
C GLY A 22 -22.12 -8.19 6.91
N THR A 23 -20.96 -7.56 6.80
CA THR A 23 -20.52 -6.46 7.70
C THR A 23 -21.03 -5.09 7.27
N VAL A 24 -21.19 -4.83 5.97
CA VAL A 24 -21.66 -3.56 5.41
C VAL A 24 -23.19 -3.47 5.49
N PHE A 25 -23.91 -4.59 5.39
CA PHE A 25 -25.32 -4.63 5.82
C PHE A 25 -25.48 -4.39 7.34
N LEU A 26 -24.46 -4.73 8.14
CA LEU A 26 -24.53 -4.58 9.59
C LEU A 26 -24.50 -3.09 10.03
N ASP A 27 -23.81 -2.23 9.28
CA ASP A 27 -23.67 -0.79 9.59
C ASP A 27 -24.73 0.11 8.92
N ALA A 28 -25.34 -0.32 7.81
CA ALA A 28 -26.47 0.39 7.18
C ALA A 28 -27.79 0.24 7.98
N MET A 29 -27.80 -0.57 9.03
CA MET A 29 -28.94 -0.87 9.89
C MET A 29 -28.93 -0.03 11.17
N SER A 30 -28.91 1.29 11.03
CA SER A 30 -29.29 2.16 12.15
C SER A 30 -30.80 2.00 12.42
N LEU A 31 -31.11 1.22 13.46
CA LEU A 31 -32.43 0.83 13.96
C LEU A 31 -33.20 -0.18 13.09
N GLU A 32 -32.75 -1.45 13.10
CA GLU A 32 -33.71 -2.55 12.93
C GLU A 32 -34.70 -2.54 14.12
N PRO A 33 -36.00 -2.78 13.90
CA PRO A 33 -36.95 -2.90 15.00
C PRO A 33 -36.57 -4.12 15.85
N SER A 34 -36.07 -3.86 17.06
CA SER A 34 -35.77 -4.93 18.01
C SER A 34 -37.08 -5.51 18.54
N LYS A 35 -37.30 -6.81 18.32
CA LYS A 35 -38.43 -7.54 18.88
C LYS A 35 -37.99 -8.08 20.24
N VAL A 36 -38.72 -7.73 21.30
CA VAL A 36 -38.51 -8.32 22.62
C VAL A 36 -39.31 -9.60 22.69
N VAL A 37 -38.63 -10.74 22.84
CA VAL A 37 -39.28 -12.04 23.03
C VAL A 37 -38.91 -12.59 24.40
N ASP A 38 -39.94 -13.01 25.15
CA ASP A 38 -39.76 -13.59 26.48
C ASP A 38 -39.25 -15.03 26.38
N PHE A 39 -37.98 -15.25 26.73
CA PHE A 39 -37.42 -16.58 26.91
C PHE A 39 -37.98 -17.21 28.19
N ARG A 40 -38.64 -18.36 28.06
CA ARG A 40 -39.20 -19.13 29.18
C ARG A 40 -38.41 -20.42 29.37
N TYR A 41 -37.83 -20.60 30.55
CA TYR A 41 -37.09 -21.80 30.91
C TYR A 41 -37.58 -22.34 32.26
N GLU A 42 -37.92 -23.62 32.30
CA GLU A 42 -38.33 -24.30 33.54
C GLU A 42 -37.14 -25.09 34.08
N TYR A 43 -36.80 -24.89 35.35
CA TYR A 43 -35.69 -25.57 36.01
C TYR A 43 -36.07 -26.05 37.40
N GLN A 44 -35.42 -27.12 37.85
CA GLN A 44 -35.61 -27.67 39.19
C GLN A 44 -34.65 -26.96 40.15
N ASN A 45 -35.20 -26.28 41.16
CA ASN A 45 -34.41 -25.66 42.22
C ASN A 45 -33.80 -26.71 43.16
N CYS A 46 -32.83 -26.30 43.99
CA CYS A 46 -32.21 -27.12 45.04
C CYS A 46 -33.22 -27.74 46.03
N ASP A 47 -34.44 -27.18 46.12
CA ASP A 47 -35.54 -27.64 46.97
C ASP A 47 -36.57 -28.52 46.22
N ASP A 48 -36.18 -29.16 45.09
CA ASP A 48 -37.04 -30.00 44.23
C ASP A 48 -38.31 -29.33 43.69
N THR A 49 -38.36 -27.99 43.76
CA THR A 49 -39.50 -27.20 43.30
C THR A 49 -39.23 -26.69 41.88
N MET A 50 -40.22 -26.83 40.98
CA MET A 50 -40.13 -26.35 39.59
C MET A 50 -40.24 -24.83 39.53
N ALA A 51 -39.12 -24.14 39.29
CA ALA A 51 -39.06 -22.70 39.11
C ALA A 51 -39.11 -22.34 37.61
N LYS A 52 -39.79 -21.23 37.29
CA LYS A 52 -39.91 -20.72 35.92
C LYS A 52 -39.11 -19.44 35.79
N LEU A 53 -38.12 -19.46 34.92
CA LEU A 53 -37.34 -18.30 34.52
C LEU A 53 -38.01 -17.66 33.29
N VAL A 54 -38.36 -16.38 33.39
CA VAL A 54 -38.82 -15.57 32.26
C VAL A 54 -37.83 -14.42 32.09
N TYR A 55 -37.19 -14.35 30.93
CA TYR A 55 -36.21 -13.30 30.62
C TYR A 55 -36.51 -12.66 29.25
N PRO A 56 -36.69 -11.33 29.17
CA PRO A 56 -36.89 -10.66 27.89
C PRO A 56 -35.57 -10.59 27.12
N VAL A 57 -35.54 -11.18 25.91
CA VAL A 57 -34.39 -11.14 25.00
C VAL A 57 -34.72 -10.23 23.82
N GLU A 58 -33.81 -9.31 23.50
CA GLU A 58 -33.91 -8.46 22.30
C GLU A 58 -33.36 -9.21 21.08
N ILE A 59 -34.20 -9.37 20.05
CA ILE A 59 -33.87 -9.99 18.76
C ILE A 59 -33.83 -8.90 17.68
N PRO A 60 -32.82 -8.88 16.79
CA PRO A 60 -31.75 -9.88 16.66
C PRO A 60 -30.66 -9.74 17.71
N PHE A 61 -30.34 -10.84 18.40
CA PHE A 61 -29.28 -10.83 19.40
C PHE A 61 -27.91 -10.99 18.72
N ARG A 62 -27.13 -9.90 18.67
CA ARG A 62 -25.80 -9.83 18.04
C ARG A 62 -24.63 -10.11 19.00
N GLY A 63 -24.91 -10.39 20.28
CA GLY A 63 -23.91 -10.64 21.32
C GLY A 63 -23.49 -12.11 21.44
N GLN A 64 -22.60 -12.41 22.39
CA GLN A 64 -22.27 -13.79 22.72
C GLN A 64 -23.35 -14.40 23.63
N VAL A 65 -23.99 -15.48 23.16
CA VAL A 65 -24.99 -16.25 23.93
C VAL A 65 -24.47 -16.73 25.30
N PRO A 66 -23.21 -17.17 25.47
CA PRO A 66 -22.71 -17.52 26.80
C PRO A 66 -22.70 -16.34 27.77
N GLU A 67 -22.36 -15.12 27.34
CA GLU A 67 -22.40 -13.95 28.21
C GLU A 67 -23.83 -13.61 28.65
N LEU A 68 -24.81 -13.80 27.76
CA LEU A 68 -26.22 -13.64 28.08
C LEU A 68 -26.68 -14.70 29.09
N ALA A 69 -26.30 -15.97 28.89
CA ALA A 69 -26.59 -17.04 29.85
C ALA A 69 -26.01 -16.72 31.23
N HIS A 70 -24.75 -16.30 31.31
CA HIS A 70 -24.10 -15.92 32.57
C HIS A 70 -24.78 -14.72 33.24
N ARG A 71 -25.26 -13.74 32.47
CA ARG A 71 -26.00 -12.59 32.98
C ARG A 71 -27.36 -13.00 33.55
N ILE A 72 -28.07 -13.88 32.84
CA ILE A 72 -29.36 -14.44 33.28
C ILE A 72 -29.18 -15.21 34.59
N VAL A 73 -28.15 -16.05 34.69
CA VAL A 73 -27.82 -16.81 35.90
C VAL A 73 -27.45 -15.88 37.05
N ALA A 74 -26.69 -14.81 36.79
CA ALA A 74 -26.28 -13.86 37.83
C ALA A 74 -27.41 -12.95 38.34
N GLU A 75 -28.38 -12.60 37.49
CA GLU A 75 -29.44 -11.63 37.82
C GLU A 75 -30.73 -12.29 38.33
N ARG A 76 -31.03 -13.53 37.89
CA ARG A 76 -32.33 -14.17 38.12
C ARG A 76 -32.25 -15.56 38.77
N MET A 77 -31.07 -16.17 38.88
CA MET A 77 -30.90 -17.51 39.44
C MET A 77 -30.08 -17.48 40.74
N ASP A 78 -30.35 -18.44 41.65
CA ASP A 78 -29.65 -18.50 42.93
C ASP A 78 -28.14 -18.78 42.75
N PRO A 79 -27.25 -18.19 43.57
CA PRO A 79 -25.79 -18.34 43.44
C PRO A 79 -25.31 -19.80 43.50
N ILE A 80 -26.09 -20.68 44.12
CA ILE A 80 -25.81 -22.12 44.25
C ILE A 80 -25.95 -22.83 42.90
N MET A 81 -26.83 -22.35 42.02
CA MET A 81 -27.05 -22.96 40.70
C MET A 81 -25.89 -22.77 39.73
N LYS A 82 -25.01 -21.80 40.00
CA LYS A 82 -23.72 -21.64 39.31
C LYS A 82 -22.79 -22.84 39.50
N PHE A 83 -22.97 -23.63 40.56
CA PHE A 83 -22.10 -24.76 40.91
C PHE A 83 -22.63 -26.13 40.44
N LEU A 84 -23.90 -26.22 40.02
CA LEU A 84 -24.62 -27.48 39.78
C LEU A 84 -24.71 -27.89 38.29
N CYS A 85 -23.84 -27.37 37.41
CA CYS A 85 -23.84 -27.66 35.96
C CYS A 85 -25.15 -27.34 35.21
N ALA A 86 -26.11 -26.66 35.83
CA ALA A 86 -27.35 -26.18 35.18
C ALA A 86 -27.07 -25.17 34.05
N ASP A 87 -25.87 -24.57 34.06
CA ASP A 87 -25.40 -23.63 33.05
C ASP A 87 -25.29 -24.28 31.66
N GLN A 88 -24.88 -25.55 31.56
CA GLN A 88 -24.67 -26.18 30.25
C GLN A 88 -25.99 -26.53 29.53
N GLN A 89 -27.03 -26.93 30.27
CA GLN A 89 -28.36 -27.21 29.72
C GLN A 89 -29.13 -25.92 29.40
N LEU A 90 -28.99 -24.90 30.26
CA LEU A 90 -29.53 -23.57 30.02
C LEU A 90 -28.88 -22.94 28.79
N LEU A 91 -27.55 -22.97 28.69
CA LEU A 91 -26.80 -22.45 27.56
C LEU A 91 -27.24 -23.08 26.25
N GLY A 92 -27.25 -24.42 26.16
CA GLY A 92 -27.65 -25.11 24.93
C GLY A 92 -29.14 -24.92 24.57
N THR A 93 -29.99 -24.56 25.52
CA THR A 93 -31.40 -24.24 25.25
C THR A 93 -31.57 -22.78 24.83
N LEU A 94 -30.79 -21.87 25.43
CA LEU A 94 -30.75 -20.45 25.08
C LEU A 94 -30.12 -20.24 23.69
N GLU A 95 -29.05 -20.97 23.36
CA GLU A 95 -28.43 -20.95 22.03
C GLU A 95 -29.43 -21.33 20.95
N ARG A 96 -30.09 -22.49 21.11
CA ARG A 96 -31.12 -22.92 20.15
C ARG A 96 -32.29 -21.95 20.04
N PHE A 97 -32.71 -21.35 21.16
CA PHE A 97 -33.79 -20.37 21.15
C PHE A 97 -33.40 -19.08 20.42
N VAL A 98 -32.20 -18.56 20.71
CA VAL A 98 -31.68 -17.35 20.07
C VAL A 98 -31.45 -17.59 18.58
N GLU A 99 -30.91 -18.74 18.19
CA GLU A 99 -30.74 -19.13 16.78
C GLU A 99 -32.10 -19.20 16.07
N GLN A 100 -33.07 -19.93 16.62
CA GLN A 100 -34.40 -20.08 16.01
C GLN A 100 -35.16 -18.76 15.88
N GLU A 101 -35.14 -17.92 16.92
CA GLU A 101 -35.84 -16.63 16.89
C GLU A 101 -35.12 -15.62 15.99
N ASN A 102 -33.78 -15.66 15.92
CA ASN A 102 -33.02 -14.86 14.96
C ASN A 102 -33.32 -15.32 13.52
N GLU A 103 -33.29 -16.63 13.23
CA GLU A 103 -33.63 -17.18 11.93
C GLU A 103 -35.05 -16.79 11.51
N SER A 104 -36.03 -16.99 12.40
CA SER A 104 -37.42 -16.60 12.17
C SER A 104 -37.57 -15.10 11.89
N PHE A 105 -36.85 -14.25 12.62
CA PHE A 105 -36.86 -12.81 12.39
C PHE A 105 -36.29 -12.45 11.00
N TYR A 106 -35.19 -13.08 10.58
CA TYR A 106 -34.62 -12.85 9.25
C TYR A 106 -35.54 -13.40 8.15
N ASP A 107 -36.15 -14.56 8.35
CA ASP A 107 -37.11 -15.16 7.40
C ASP A 107 -38.36 -14.28 7.25
N GLU A 108 -38.94 -13.77 8.34
CA GLU A 108 -40.09 -12.83 8.32
C GLU A 108 -39.73 -11.53 7.58
N ARG A 109 -38.53 -10.99 7.84
CA ARG A 109 -38.03 -9.79 7.18
C ARG A 109 -37.85 -10.01 5.69
N ASP A 110 -37.19 -11.11 5.32
CA ASP A 110 -36.83 -11.42 3.94
C ASP A 110 -38.07 -11.76 3.12
N GLU A 111 -39.03 -12.51 3.68
CA GLU A 111 -40.34 -12.74 3.05
C GLU A 111 -41.11 -11.42 2.87
N GLY A 112 -41.05 -10.51 3.85
CA GLY A 112 -41.63 -9.18 3.73
C GLY A 112 -40.98 -8.33 2.63
N LEU A 113 -39.67 -8.45 2.41
CA LEU A 113 -38.97 -7.80 1.30
C LEU A 113 -39.33 -8.43 -0.04
N LEU A 114 -39.41 -9.76 -0.11
CA LEU A 114 -39.83 -10.50 -1.30
C LEU A 114 -41.27 -10.17 -1.70
N GLU A 115 -42.18 -10.01 -0.73
CA GLU A 115 -43.55 -9.63 -1.00
C GLU A 115 -43.66 -8.17 -1.50
N LYS A 116 -42.87 -7.25 -0.94
CA LYS A 116 -42.76 -5.87 -1.46
C LYS A 116 -42.19 -5.82 -2.87
N LEU A 117 -41.24 -6.70 -3.18
CA LEU A 117 -40.68 -6.86 -4.52
C LEU A 117 -41.75 -7.41 -5.50
N ARG A 118 -42.50 -8.44 -5.09
CA ARG A 118 -43.57 -9.06 -5.89
C ARG A 118 -44.73 -8.10 -6.17
N THR A 119 -45.04 -7.23 -5.22
CA THR A 119 -46.08 -6.19 -5.35
C THR A 119 -45.60 -4.96 -6.13
N GLY A 120 -44.33 -4.92 -6.54
CA GLY A 120 -43.76 -3.81 -7.32
C GLY A 120 -43.64 -2.50 -6.53
N GLN A 121 -43.69 -2.56 -5.20
CA GLN A 121 -43.52 -1.39 -4.34
C GLN A 121 -42.05 -1.00 -4.15
N VAL A 122 -41.12 -1.90 -4.48
CA VAL A 122 -39.68 -1.65 -4.45
C VAL A 122 -39.23 -1.24 -5.83
N ASP A 123 -38.72 -0.02 -5.95
CA ASP A 123 -38.04 0.45 -7.15
C ASP A 123 -36.65 -0.18 -7.22
N VAL A 124 -36.47 -1.12 -8.15
CA VAL A 124 -35.20 -1.85 -8.32
C VAL A 124 -34.09 -0.89 -8.74
N ASP A 125 -34.43 0.16 -9.49
CA ASP A 125 -33.46 1.15 -9.95
C ASP A 125 -32.93 2.01 -8.78
N SER A 126 -33.79 2.36 -7.81
CA SER A 126 -33.32 3.07 -6.61
C SER A 126 -32.40 2.20 -5.75
N VAL A 127 -32.71 0.90 -5.62
CA VAL A 127 -31.85 -0.04 -4.87
C VAL A 127 -30.49 -0.22 -5.57
N ALA A 128 -30.48 -0.30 -6.90
CA ALA A 128 -29.24 -0.37 -7.67
C ALA A 128 -28.39 0.90 -7.51
N LEU A 129 -29.01 2.08 -7.53
CA LEU A 129 -28.32 3.36 -7.32
C LEU A 129 -27.75 3.48 -5.90
N ASP A 130 -28.50 3.05 -4.89
CA ASP A 130 -28.01 3.03 -3.50
C ASP A 130 -26.86 2.04 -3.31
N LEU A 131 -26.93 0.86 -3.93
CA LEU A 131 -25.85 -0.11 -3.92
C LEU A 131 -24.59 0.45 -4.61
N GLU A 132 -24.74 1.09 -5.77
CA GLU A 132 -23.62 1.76 -6.44
C GLU A 132 -22.99 2.85 -5.59
N ARG A 133 -23.81 3.61 -4.84
CA ARG A 133 -23.34 4.65 -3.93
C ARG A 133 -22.53 4.05 -2.78
N LEU A 134 -23.08 3.05 -2.09
CA LEU A 134 -22.39 2.36 -0.99
C LEU A 134 -21.07 1.73 -1.47
N TYR A 135 -21.10 1.09 -2.65
CA TYR A 135 -19.90 0.51 -3.25
C TYR A 135 -18.83 1.56 -3.58
N LYS A 136 -19.23 2.72 -4.11
CA LYS A 136 -18.30 3.84 -4.37
C LYS A 136 -17.71 4.38 -3.07
N ASP A 137 -18.55 4.61 -2.06
CA ASP A 137 -18.12 5.13 -0.77
C ASP A 137 -17.13 4.18 -0.10
N GLU A 138 -17.38 2.88 -0.17
CA GLU A 138 -16.50 1.85 0.41
C GLU A 138 -15.19 1.68 -0.37
N ILE A 139 -15.22 1.73 -1.71
CA ILE A 139 -13.98 1.76 -2.52
C ILE A 139 -13.16 3.00 -2.16
N LEU A 140 -13.80 4.16 -2.00
CA LEU A 140 -13.08 5.40 -1.69
C LEU A 140 -12.45 5.36 -0.29
N GLU A 141 -13.08 4.69 0.66
CA GLU A 141 -12.62 4.57 2.04
C GLU A 141 -11.53 3.49 2.22
N TYR A 142 -11.67 2.33 1.56
CA TYR A 142 -10.84 1.15 1.83
C TYR A 142 -9.97 0.69 0.66
N ALA A 143 -10.15 1.17 -0.56
CA ALA A 143 -9.20 0.88 -1.60
C ALA A 143 -7.91 1.67 -1.35
N ASP A 144 -6.78 0.97 -1.32
CA ASP A 144 -5.49 1.61 -1.42
C ASP A 144 -5.51 2.54 -2.63
N ARG A 145 -5.29 3.83 -2.39
CA ARG A 145 -5.07 4.80 -3.46
C ARG A 145 -3.78 4.38 -4.14
N VAL A 146 -3.90 3.53 -5.15
CA VAL A 146 -2.82 3.29 -6.10
C VAL A 146 -2.57 4.66 -6.72
N GLY A 147 -1.52 5.34 -6.24
CA GLY A 147 -1.08 6.59 -6.82
C GLY A 147 -0.83 6.40 -8.31
N PRO A 148 -0.88 7.48 -9.10
CA PRO A 148 -0.51 7.38 -10.51
C PRO A 148 0.85 6.69 -10.61
N SER A 149 0.98 5.83 -11.61
CA SER A 149 2.26 5.14 -11.86
C SER A 149 3.36 6.18 -12.02
N ASP A 150 4.60 5.85 -11.64
CA ASP A 150 5.77 6.72 -11.88
C ASP A 150 5.85 7.16 -13.35
N GLU A 151 5.38 6.31 -14.26
CA GLU A 151 5.31 6.58 -15.69
C GLU A 151 4.26 7.64 -16.06
N GLU A 152 3.13 7.69 -15.35
CA GLU A 152 2.10 8.72 -15.51
C GLU A 152 2.54 10.06 -14.90
N ILE A 153 3.21 10.02 -13.74
CA ILE A 153 3.82 11.20 -13.12
C ILE A 153 4.90 11.78 -14.03
N PHE A 154 5.72 10.92 -14.64
CA PHE A 154 6.74 11.34 -15.60
C PHE A 154 6.12 11.96 -16.85
N ALA A 155 5.09 11.32 -17.43
CA ALA A 155 4.40 11.86 -18.60
C ALA A 155 3.78 13.23 -18.32
N GLN A 156 3.15 13.40 -17.14
CA GLN A 156 2.53 14.67 -16.75
C GLN A 156 3.57 15.77 -16.51
N SER A 157 4.65 15.48 -15.79
CA SER A 157 5.72 16.45 -15.53
C SER A 157 6.47 16.83 -16.81
N TYR A 158 6.73 15.87 -17.71
CA TYR A 158 7.33 16.15 -19.01
C TYR A 158 6.42 17.03 -19.87
N HIS A 159 5.12 16.73 -19.93
CA HIS A 159 4.15 17.55 -20.66
C HIS A 159 4.09 18.99 -20.12
N GLN A 160 4.06 19.15 -18.79
CA GLN A 160 4.13 20.47 -18.16
C GLN A 160 5.42 21.19 -18.51
N LEU A 161 6.56 20.50 -18.52
CA LEU A 161 7.85 21.09 -18.83
C LEU A 161 7.96 21.53 -20.30
N VAL A 162 7.45 20.71 -21.22
CA VAL A 162 7.41 21.01 -22.67
C VAL A 162 6.53 22.22 -22.98
N HIS A 163 5.42 22.37 -22.26
CA HIS A 163 4.55 23.54 -22.38
C HIS A 163 4.95 24.71 -21.49
N SER A 164 5.93 24.53 -20.61
CA SER A 164 6.46 25.62 -19.80
C SER A 164 7.33 26.54 -20.63
N THR A 165 7.27 27.83 -20.33
CA THR A 165 8.16 28.85 -20.89
C THR A 165 9.62 28.67 -20.47
N VAL A 166 9.90 27.77 -19.52
CA VAL A 166 11.23 27.53 -18.94
C VAL A 166 12.07 26.59 -19.80
N LEU A 167 11.46 25.80 -20.69
CA LEU A 167 12.19 24.88 -21.57
C LEU A 167 13.23 25.60 -22.44
N SER A 168 12.87 26.75 -23.01
CA SER A 168 13.80 27.52 -23.84
C SER A 168 15.02 28.03 -23.06
N GLU A 169 14.85 28.34 -21.77
CA GLU A 169 15.95 28.77 -20.90
C GLU A 169 16.85 27.60 -20.52
N ILE A 170 16.27 26.43 -20.21
CA ILE A 170 17.01 25.19 -19.93
C ILE A 170 17.83 24.78 -21.16
N LEU A 171 17.23 24.78 -22.35
CA LEU A 171 17.94 24.43 -23.59
C LEU A 171 19.05 25.44 -23.92
N ALA A 172 18.84 26.72 -23.65
CA ALA A 172 19.88 27.74 -23.81
C ALA A 172 21.05 27.49 -22.85
N LYS A 173 20.77 27.16 -21.58
CA LYS A 173 21.78 26.82 -20.58
C LYS A 173 22.50 25.52 -20.89
N GLU A 174 21.80 24.49 -21.35
CA GLU A 174 22.40 23.23 -21.81
C GLU A 174 23.38 23.47 -22.96
N ARG A 175 22.98 24.28 -23.94
CA ARG A 175 23.86 24.66 -25.05
C ARG A 175 25.08 25.44 -24.58
N GLU A 176 24.90 26.39 -23.65
CA GLU A 176 25.99 27.14 -23.04
C GLU A 176 26.99 26.21 -22.35
N TYR A 177 26.51 25.26 -21.53
CA TYR A 177 27.38 24.27 -20.89
C TYR A 177 28.09 23.37 -21.89
N ALA A 178 27.38 22.84 -22.89
CA ALA A 178 27.98 22.03 -23.93
C ALA A 178 29.10 22.76 -24.67
N THR A 179 28.88 24.04 -25.02
CA THR A 179 29.92 24.86 -25.66
C THR A 179 31.12 25.14 -24.76
N THR A 180 30.87 25.40 -23.47
CA THR A 180 31.93 25.69 -22.49
C THR A 180 32.79 24.45 -22.23
N ILE A 181 32.16 23.29 -22.06
CA ILE A 181 32.86 22.00 -21.88
C ILE A 181 33.65 21.63 -23.13
N ALA A 182 33.07 21.82 -24.32
CA ALA A 182 33.75 21.56 -25.58
C ALA A 182 34.98 22.48 -25.77
N ALA A 183 34.87 23.76 -25.42
CA ALA A 183 35.97 24.72 -25.48
C ALA A 183 37.10 24.37 -24.49
N LEU A 184 36.74 24.03 -23.24
CA LEU A 184 37.71 23.61 -22.22
C LEU A 184 38.44 22.33 -22.63
N THR A 185 37.69 21.33 -23.09
CA THR A 185 38.24 20.06 -23.57
C THR A 185 39.12 20.26 -24.80
N GLY A 186 38.73 21.14 -25.72
CA GLY A 186 39.53 21.52 -26.89
C GLY A 186 40.85 22.20 -26.51
N SER A 187 40.81 23.15 -25.59
CA SER A 187 42.01 23.83 -25.05
C SER A 187 42.95 22.82 -24.36
N MET A 188 42.40 21.93 -23.54
CA MET A 188 43.17 20.85 -22.89
C MET A 188 43.83 19.92 -23.90
N ALA A 189 43.10 19.51 -24.94
CA ALA A 189 43.64 18.67 -26.00
C ALA A 189 44.77 19.37 -26.78
N GLN A 190 44.63 20.67 -27.06
CA GLN A 190 45.67 21.46 -27.70
C GLN A 190 46.93 21.60 -26.83
N GLN A 191 46.78 21.89 -25.53
CA GLN A 191 47.90 21.98 -24.60
C GLN A 191 48.61 20.63 -24.42
N MET A 192 47.86 19.53 -24.37
CA MET A 192 48.43 18.20 -24.31
C MET A 192 49.21 17.86 -25.58
N GLN A 193 48.68 18.23 -26.76
CA GLN A 193 49.33 18.01 -28.04
C GLN A 193 50.62 18.83 -28.17
N THR A 194 50.61 20.12 -27.84
CA THR A 194 51.82 20.96 -27.92
C THR A 194 52.91 20.45 -26.98
N MET A 195 52.55 20.08 -25.75
CA MET A 195 53.48 19.46 -24.81
C MET A 195 54.02 18.12 -25.32
N HIS A 196 53.17 17.27 -25.91
CA HIS A 196 53.60 16.02 -26.50
C HIS A 196 54.61 16.25 -27.64
N THR A 197 54.35 17.24 -28.51
CA THR A 197 55.27 17.59 -29.59
C THR A 197 56.61 18.11 -29.04
N LEU A 198 56.60 19.02 -28.06
CA LEU A 198 57.83 19.53 -27.43
C LEU A 198 58.64 18.42 -26.76
N HIS A 199 58.00 17.51 -26.03
CA HIS A 199 58.67 16.37 -25.42
C HIS A 199 59.20 15.38 -26.45
N GLN A 200 58.47 15.16 -27.54
CA GLN A 200 58.92 14.30 -28.64
C GLN A 200 60.19 14.88 -29.28
N GLU A 201 60.23 16.19 -29.51
CA GLU A 201 61.41 16.89 -30.03
C GLU A 201 62.59 16.85 -29.06
N GLU A 202 62.36 17.01 -27.75
CA GLU A 202 63.41 16.91 -26.73
C GLU A 202 64.00 15.49 -26.66
N ILE A 203 63.14 14.46 -26.67
CA ILE A 203 63.56 13.06 -26.70
C ILE A 203 64.31 12.77 -27.99
N GLU A 204 63.81 13.20 -29.14
CA GLU A 204 64.47 12.96 -30.43
C GLU A 204 65.84 13.65 -30.51
N SER A 205 65.95 14.88 -29.99
CA SER A 205 67.22 15.62 -29.87
C SER A 205 68.22 14.89 -28.99
N LYS A 206 67.79 14.47 -27.79
CA LYS A 206 68.65 13.72 -26.85
C LYS A 206 68.97 12.31 -27.34
N MET A 207 68.08 11.70 -28.12
CA MET A 207 68.29 10.41 -28.76
C MET A 207 69.31 10.50 -29.90
N LYS A 208 69.35 11.62 -30.65
CA LYS A 208 70.43 11.89 -31.61
C LYS A 208 71.79 12.09 -30.93
N LEU A 209 71.80 12.52 -29.66
CA LEU A 209 73.00 12.68 -28.82
C LEU A 209 73.47 11.39 -28.12
N LEU A 210 72.70 10.28 -28.20
CA LEU A 210 73.09 8.97 -27.64
C LEU A 210 74.37 8.39 -28.26
N ASP A 211 74.76 8.85 -29.45
CA ASP A 211 75.98 8.40 -30.12
C ASP A 211 77.26 9.07 -29.57
N ILE A 212 77.13 10.10 -28.71
CA ILE A 212 78.26 10.95 -28.32
C ILE A 212 78.47 11.07 -26.79
N SER A 213 77.42 11.09 -25.92
CA SER A 213 77.67 11.27 -24.47
C SER A 213 76.59 10.88 -23.45
N VAL A 214 75.45 10.26 -23.82
CA VAL A 214 74.34 10.05 -22.88
C VAL A 214 73.99 8.57 -22.70
N THR A 215 74.00 8.09 -21.45
CA THR A 215 73.64 6.71 -21.04
C THR A 215 72.13 6.49 -20.95
N SER A 216 71.68 5.24 -21.11
CA SER A 216 70.28 4.78 -21.05
C SER A 216 69.53 5.20 -19.78
N GLU A 217 70.24 5.38 -18.67
CA GLU A 217 69.71 5.84 -17.38
C GLU A 217 69.14 7.27 -17.47
N ASN A 218 69.71 8.12 -18.31
CA ASN A 218 69.26 9.50 -18.52
C ASN A 218 67.92 9.56 -19.26
N ILE A 219 67.67 8.61 -20.17
CA ILE A 219 66.39 8.48 -20.90
C ILE A 219 65.26 8.09 -19.94
N ASN A 220 65.52 7.15 -19.03
CA ASN A 220 64.54 6.75 -18.02
C ASN A 220 64.19 7.90 -17.06
N HIS A 221 65.17 8.74 -16.69
CA HIS A 221 64.92 9.92 -15.87
C HIS A 221 64.06 10.97 -16.61
N ILE A 222 64.27 11.15 -17.92
CA ILE A 222 63.44 12.05 -18.75
C ILE A 222 62.00 11.52 -18.87
N LEU A 223 61.83 10.22 -19.11
CA LEU A 223 60.51 9.59 -19.16
C LEU A 223 59.76 9.73 -17.82
N ALA A 224 60.44 9.52 -16.69
CA ALA A 224 59.85 9.71 -15.36
C ALA A 224 59.40 11.17 -15.13
N LYS A 225 60.23 12.15 -15.55
CA LYS A 225 59.87 13.57 -15.49
C LYS A 225 58.67 13.90 -16.37
N GLN A 226 58.62 13.34 -17.58
CA GLN A 226 57.52 13.52 -18.52
C GLN A 226 56.19 12.96 -18.00
N TYR A 227 56.18 11.73 -17.47
CA TYR A 227 54.98 11.15 -16.85
C TYR A 227 54.52 11.95 -15.64
N GLY A 228 55.46 12.48 -14.84
CA GLY A 228 55.16 13.37 -13.72
C GLY A 228 54.45 14.65 -14.18
N MET A 229 54.99 15.32 -15.21
CA MET A 229 54.44 16.57 -15.73
C MET A 229 53.08 16.37 -16.43
N GLN A 230 52.91 15.29 -17.20
CA GLN A 230 51.63 14.94 -17.84
C GLN A 230 50.52 14.67 -16.81
N ASN A 231 50.84 13.94 -15.73
CA ASN A 231 49.88 13.68 -14.66
C ASN A 231 49.50 14.95 -13.88
N MET A 232 50.44 15.88 -13.70
CA MET A 232 50.17 17.17 -13.04
C MET A 232 49.19 18.02 -13.85
N ILE A 233 49.39 18.14 -15.17
CA ILE A 233 48.48 18.91 -16.05
C ILE A 233 47.10 18.25 -16.08
N ARG A 234 47.03 16.91 -16.16
CA ARG A 234 45.76 16.19 -16.10
C ARG A 234 45.00 16.51 -14.80
N LYS A 235 45.69 16.50 -13.66
CA LYS A 235 45.10 16.84 -12.36
C LYS A 235 44.65 18.30 -12.27
N GLN A 236 45.40 19.23 -12.88
CA GLN A 236 45.00 20.63 -12.91
C GLN A 236 43.73 20.83 -13.74
N CYS A 237 43.63 20.19 -14.91
CA CYS A 237 42.41 20.21 -15.72
C CYS A 237 41.23 19.51 -15.04
N GLU A 238 41.47 18.38 -14.37
CA GLU A 238 40.44 17.69 -13.58
C GLU A 238 39.93 18.57 -12.44
N SER A 239 40.83 19.30 -11.76
CA SER A 239 40.48 20.27 -10.72
C SER A 239 39.73 21.49 -11.25
N GLU A 240 40.08 22.02 -12.44
CA GLU A 240 39.35 23.10 -13.09
C GLU A 240 37.94 22.66 -13.53
N LEU A 241 37.80 21.42 -14.02
CA LEU A 241 36.52 20.79 -14.32
C LEU A 241 35.66 20.58 -13.06
N GLU A 242 36.24 20.12 -11.95
CA GLU A 242 35.53 19.96 -10.69
C GLU A 242 35.11 21.31 -10.08
N SER A 243 35.98 22.33 -10.16
CA SER A 243 35.69 23.68 -9.66
C SER A 243 34.54 24.34 -10.43
N THR A 244 34.53 24.19 -11.76
CA THR A 244 33.44 24.70 -12.62
C THR A 244 32.13 23.94 -12.42
N LYS A 245 32.21 22.64 -12.08
CA LYS A 245 31.03 21.84 -11.69
C LYS A 245 30.50 22.19 -10.30
N GLY A 246 31.36 22.58 -9.35
CA GLY A 246 31.01 22.86 -7.96
C GLY A 246 30.46 24.26 -7.65
N HIS A 247 30.47 25.19 -8.62
CA HIS A 247 29.88 26.53 -8.49
C HIS A 247 28.40 26.59 -8.94
N GLN A 248 27.74 25.43 -9.09
CA GLN A 248 26.32 25.30 -9.40
C GLN A 248 25.52 24.82 -8.20
#